data_AF-A0A7Z0PX10-F1
#
_entry.id   AF-A0A7Z0PX10-F1
#
_cell.length_a   1.000
_cell.length_b   1.000
_cell.length_c   1.000
_cell.angle_alpha   90.00
_cell.angle_beta   90.00
_cell.angle_gamma   90.00
#
_symmetry.space_group_name_H-M   'P 1'
#
loop_
_entity.id
_entity.type
_entity.pdbx_description
1 polymer ?
#
loop_
_entity_poly.entity_id
_entity_poly.type
_entity_poly.pdbx_seq_one_letter_code
_entity_poly.pdbx_strand_id
1 'polypeptide(L)'
;MSTDATEYRDQFARDPLELFGPVDTTATEHRAPTVGGEYWTKVWGIVCNPGVPLAVRVTHNAGAPVGLTFAEFKPAIQPLAG
;
A
#
# COMPACT_ATOMS: atom_id res chain seq x y z
N MET A 1 9.26 -16.56 -11.99
CA MET A 1 8.86 -17.67 -11.10
C MET A 1 7.42 -17.41 -10.71
N SER A 2 6.52 -18.38 -10.84
CA SER A 2 5.18 -18.22 -10.25
C SER A 2 5.27 -18.42 -8.75
N THR A 3 4.56 -17.60 -7.99
CA THR A 3 4.42 -17.71 -6.54
C THR A 3 3.26 -18.66 -6.22
N ASP A 4 3.17 -19.14 -4.98
CA ASP A 4 1.99 -19.83 -4.44
C ASP A 4 0.95 -18.86 -3.86
N ALA A 5 1.14 -17.55 -4.02
CA ALA A 5 0.18 -16.56 -3.55
C ALA A 5 -1.14 -16.74 -4.31
N THR A 6 -2.25 -16.80 -3.59
CA THR A 6 -3.61 -16.78 -4.16
C THR A 6 -4.27 -15.41 -3.99
N GLU A 7 -3.64 -14.52 -3.23
CA GLU A 7 -4.12 -13.17 -2.98
C GLU A 7 -2.94 -12.22 -2.72
N TYR A 8 -3.01 -11.07 -3.38
CA TYR A 8 -2.18 -9.90 -3.09
C TYR A 8 -3.05 -8.79 -2.53
N ARG A 9 -2.50 -8.01 -1.61
CA ARG A 9 -3.19 -6.85 -1.03
C ARG A 9 -2.29 -5.64 -1.03
N ASP A 10 -2.88 -4.48 -1.28
CA ASP A 10 -2.25 -3.19 -1.03
C ASP A 10 -3.19 -2.25 -0.29
N GLN A 11 -2.60 -1.34 0.46
CA GLN A 11 -3.30 -0.30 1.19
C GLN A 11 -2.38 0.88 1.44
N PHE A 12 -2.98 2.03 1.71
CA PHE A 12 -2.26 3.18 2.23
C PHE A 12 -2.35 3.18 3.76
N ALA A 13 -1.22 3.39 4.43
CA ALA A 13 -1.13 3.47 5.88
C ALA A 13 -0.74 4.89 6.30
N ARG A 14 -1.54 5.48 7.18
CA ARG A 14 -1.21 6.67 7.96
C ARG A 14 -0.56 6.23 9.25
N ASP A 15 0.54 6.88 9.58
CA ASP A 15 1.39 6.54 10.73
C ASP A 15 1.79 5.05 10.77
N PRO A 16 2.43 4.52 9.71
CA PRO A 16 2.81 3.11 9.60
C PRO A 16 3.81 2.64 10.67
N LEU A 17 4.43 3.58 11.40
CA LEU A 17 5.40 3.33 12.46
C LEU A 17 4.81 3.55 13.86
N GLU A 18 3.52 3.87 13.95
CA GLU A 18 2.78 4.10 15.18
C GLU A 18 3.43 5.15 16.10
N LEU A 19 3.93 6.25 15.52
CA LEU A 19 4.65 7.30 16.24
C LEU A 19 3.71 8.30 16.94
N PHE A 20 2.50 8.45 16.41
CA PHE A 20 1.50 9.44 16.81
C PHE A 20 0.12 8.81 17.11
N GLY A 21 -0.11 7.56 16.73
CA GLY A 21 -1.33 6.79 17.00
C GLY A 21 -1.26 5.36 16.47
N PRO A 22 -2.33 4.55 16.61
CA PRO A 22 -2.39 3.23 16.00
C PRO A 22 -2.37 3.37 14.47
N VAL A 23 -1.79 2.37 13.78
CA VAL A 23 -1.76 2.38 12.31
C VAL A 23 -3.18 2.49 11.74
N ASP A 24 -3.39 3.46 10.87
CA ASP A 24 -4.69 3.74 10.26
C ASP A 24 -4.60 3.53 8.74
N THR A 25 -5.29 2.50 8.26
CA THR A 25 -5.22 2.05 6.87
C THR A 25 -6.46 2.41 6.08
N THR A 26 -6.28 2.85 4.84
CA THR A 26 -7.37 3.18 3.92
C THR A 26 -7.12 2.59 2.53
N ALA A 27 -8.19 2.49 1.75
CA ALA A 27 -8.21 1.88 0.42
C ALA A 27 -7.51 0.53 0.43
N THR A 28 -7.98 -0.39 1.25
CA THR A 28 -7.51 -1.77 1.20
C THR A 28 -8.11 -2.44 -0.02
N GLU A 29 -7.27 -3.00 -0.87
CA GLU A 29 -7.70 -3.76 -2.03
C GLU A 29 -7.08 -5.15 -2.02
N HIS A 30 -7.84 -6.10 -2.53
CA HIS A 30 -7.50 -7.51 -2.62
C HIS A 30 -7.55 -7.92 -4.09
N ARG A 31 -6.51 -8.61 -4.58
CA ARG A 31 -6.40 -9.02 -5.98
C ARG A 31 -5.98 -10.47 -6.09
N ALA A 32 -6.63 -11.20 -6.99
CA ALA A 32 -6.16 -12.50 -7.42
C ALA A 32 -4.90 -12.36 -8.31
N PRO A 33 -4.00 -13.34 -8.30
CA PRO A 33 -2.87 -13.39 -9.23
C PRO A 33 -3.32 -13.37 -10.68
N THR A 34 -2.51 -12.75 -11.53
CA THR A 34 -2.67 -12.77 -12.99
C THR A 34 -1.67 -13.75 -13.61
N VAL A 35 -1.96 -14.23 -14.83
CA VAL A 35 -1.02 -15.10 -15.58
C VAL A 35 0.27 -14.34 -15.97
N GLY A 36 0.17 -13.00 -16.07
CA GLY A 36 1.27 -12.11 -16.37
C GLY A 36 2.08 -11.72 -15.13
N GLY A 37 2.64 -10.51 -15.16
CA GLY A 37 3.30 -9.93 -13.99
C GLY A 37 2.32 -9.13 -13.13
N GLU A 38 2.63 -9.05 -11.84
CA GLU A 38 1.82 -8.35 -10.84
C GLU A 38 2.25 -6.89 -10.71
N TYR A 39 1.83 -6.08 -11.69
CA TYR A 39 2.09 -4.64 -11.73
C TYR A 39 0.79 -3.87 -11.60
N TRP A 40 0.69 -3.05 -10.55
CA TRP A 40 -0.51 -2.27 -10.28
C TRP A 40 -0.20 -0.81 -10.01
N THR A 41 -1.14 0.04 -10.44
CA THR A 41 -1.16 1.47 -10.16
C THR A 41 -2.47 1.79 -9.46
N LYS A 42 -2.41 2.70 -8.50
CA LYS A 42 -3.54 3.13 -7.72
C LYS A 42 -3.41 4.60 -7.36
N VAL A 43 -4.54 5.30 -7.38
CA VAL A 43 -4.65 6.68 -6.91
C VAL A 43 -5.76 6.73 -5.88
N TRP A 44 -5.48 7.33 -4.73
CA TRP A 44 -6.45 7.45 -3.65
C TRP A 44 -6.28 8.79 -2.93
N GLY A 45 -7.40 9.45 -2.65
CA GLY A 45 -7.41 10.70 -1.87
C GLY A 45 -7.32 10.39 -0.38
N ILE A 46 -6.37 11.02 0.32
CA ILE A 46 -6.15 10.83 1.75
C ILE A 46 -6.02 12.19 2.41
N VAL A 47 -6.81 12.43 3.45
CA VAL A 47 -6.55 13.53 4.39
C VAL A 47 -5.48 13.06 5.36
N CYS A 48 -4.37 13.81 5.42
CA CYS A 48 -3.23 13.50 6.26
C CYS A 48 -2.73 14.75 6.99
N ASN A 49 -2.01 14.53 8.08
CA ASN A 49 -1.37 15.59 8.85
C ASN A 49 0.08 15.74 8.41
N PRO A 50 0.56 16.96 8.09
CA PRO A 50 1.98 17.20 7.86
C PRO A 50 2.81 16.72 9.06
N GLY A 51 3.91 16.00 8.79
CA GLY A 51 4.77 15.43 9.82
C GLY A 51 4.39 14.02 10.28
N VAL A 52 3.20 13.52 9.95
CA VAL A 52 2.83 12.11 10.16
C VAL A 52 3.26 11.29 8.95
N PRO A 53 4.04 10.20 9.12
CA PRO A 53 4.49 9.39 7.98
C PRO A 53 3.33 8.73 7.24
N LEU A 54 3.52 8.56 5.94
CA LEU A 54 2.62 7.85 5.04
C LEU A 54 3.38 6.74 4.34
N ALA A 55 2.73 5.60 4.12
CA ALA A 55 3.31 4.50 3.36
C ALA A 55 2.28 3.78 2.49
N VAL A 56 2.77 3.14 1.44
CA VAL A 56 2.09 2.02 0.78
C VAL A 56 2.53 0.74 1.49
N ARG A 57 1.56 -0.09 1.89
CA ARG A 57 1.81 -1.43 2.41
C ARG A 57 1.36 -2.45 1.38
N VAL A 58 2.25 -3.34 0.97
CA VAL A 58 1.96 -4.48 0.08
C VAL A 58 2.10 -5.76 0.88
N THR A 59 1.16 -6.69 0.71
CA THR A 59 1.19 -8.01 1.37
C THR A 59 0.71 -9.10 0.42
N HIS A 60 1.09 -10.34 0.72
CA HIS A 60 0.64 -11.54 0.02
C HIS A 60 0.36 -12.64 1.03
N ASN A 61 -0.31 -13.70 0.58
CA ASN A 61 -0.57 -14.89 1.39
C ASN A 61 0.26 -16.13 1.00
N ALA A 62 1.24 -15.99 0.11
CA ALA A 62 2.21 -17.05 -0.19
C ALA A 62 2.88 -17.60 1.07
N GLY A 63 3.20 -18.89 1.08
CA GLY A 63 3.86 -19.58 2.19
C GLY A 63 5.34 -19.24 2.34
N ALA A 64 5.94 -18.57 1.35
CA ALA A 64 7.31 -18.12 1.36
C ALA A 64 7.42 -16.62 1.00
N PRO A 65 8.52 -15.93 1.37
CA PRO A 65 8.76 -14.56 0.95
C PRO A 65 8.72 -14.41 -0.57
N VAL A 66 7.98 -13.41 -1.05
CA VAL A 66 7.93 -13.05 -2.48
C VAL A 66 8.75 -11.79 -2.72
N GLY A 67 9.54 -11.80 -3.79
CA GLY A 67 10.32 -10.62 -4.19
C GLY A 67 9.43 -9.50 -4.71
N LEU A 68 9.54 -8.31 -4.12
CA LEU A 68 8.93 -7.09 -4.63
C LEU A 68 9.92 -6.40 -5.57
N THR A 69 9.61 -6.38 -6.88
CA THR A 69 10.49 -5.75 -7.88
C THR A 69 10.59 -4.24 -7.70
N PHE A 70 9.45 -3.58 -7.48
CA PHE A 70 9.38 -2.13 -7.32
C PHE A 70 8.09 -1.73 -6.59
N ALA A 71 8.19 -0.72 -5.72
CA ALA A 71 7.05 -0.01 -5.19
C ALA A 71 7.41 1.47 -5.04
N GLU A 72 6.57 2.34 -5.57
CA GLU A 72 6.75 3.78 -5.46
C GLU A 72 5.49 4.43 -4.93
N PHE A 73 5.69 5.38 -4.01
CA PHE A 73 4.64 6.20 -3.45
C PHE A 73 4.97 7.66 -3.70
N LYS A 74 4.16 8.32 -4.54
CA LYS A 74 4.30 9.73 -4.89
C LYS A 74 3.08 10.50 -4.40
N PRO A 75 3.24 11.41 -3.41
CA PRO A 75 2.13 12.25 -2.98
C PRO A 75 1.92 13.41 -3.96
N ALA A 76 0.67 13.62 -4.37
CA ALA A 76 0.21 14.86 -4.99
C ALA A 76 -0.53 15.67 -3.92
N ILE A 77 0.09 16.73 -3.41
CA ILE A 77 -0.36 17.43 -2.19
C ILE A 77 -1.17 18.67 -2.56
N GLN A 78 -2.39 18.75 -2.03
CA GLN A 78 -3.21 19.95 -2.02
C GLN A 78 -3.55 20.32 -0.58
N PRO A 79 -3.23 21.54 -0.10
CA PRO A 79 -3.69 22.00 1.21
C PRO A 79 -5.22 22.05 1.28
N LEU A 80 -5.80 21.60 2.40
CA LEU A 80 -7.21 21.85 2.69
C LEU A 80 -7.41 23.35 2.94
N ALA A 81 -8.49 23.92 2.42
CA ALA A 81 -8.88 25.28 2.79
C ALA A 81 -9.12 25.33 4.30
N GLY A 82 -8.47 26.29 4.97
CA GLY A 82 -8.60 26.51 6.42
C GLY A 82 -9.92 27.14 6.83
#